data_AF-A0A923WAG6-F1
#
_entry.id   AF-A0A923WAG6-F1
#
_cell.length_a   1.000
_cell.length_b   1.000
_cell.length_c   1.000
_cell.angle_alpha   90.00
_cell.angle_beta   90.00
_cell.angle_gamma   90.00
#
_symmetry.space_group_name_H-M   'P 1'
#
loop_
_entity.id
_entity.type
_entity.pdbx_description
1 polymer ?
#
loop_
_entity_poly.entity_id
_entity_poly.type
_entity_poly.pdbx_seq_one_letter_code
_entity_poly.pdbx_strand_id
1 'polypeptide(L)'
;RRVVVRYATNPAGADALQWLQPAQTAGRRQPLLFTQSQAILARTWVPIQDSPGIRFTYDARVEVPSHLVALMSATNPTERRADGTYEFRMPQPIPAYLLALAVGDLAFRATGPRTGVYAEPASLEAAAREFVDLEKMVIAAEALYGPYRSERYDLLLLPPSFPFGGMENPRLTFVTPTIVTGDRSLTSLIAHELAHSWSGNLVTNATWNDFWLNEGYTVYFERRIMEALYGADYAEMLQRLGTDGLHHTLAELPADDTRLKLDLAGRDPDDGVTEIAYEKGELLLLAIEAVIGRPRMDRFIREYFDAHAFRSMDTESWLTYVRATLGPEFPDLEARVPLEAWIYQPGLPASAPTVSSARFTAVEQQLAAWLAGTTKAPELTTADWSPLEWIHFVRNLPQIITIPQLADLDAAFHLTDSGNAEILAQWFQHTIKAGYAPAASALAKFLTTVGRRKFLVPLYKGLIQTDAGRAEAKRIYAVARPNYHAVATSTFDELVGKPENAR
;
A
#
# COMPACT_ATOMS: atom_id res chain seq x y z
N ARG A 1 -22.23 32.04 -0.07
CA ARG A 1 -21.67 32.64 1.17
C ARG A 1 -20.25 32.08 1.32
N ARG A 2 -19.24 32.89 1.67
CA ARG A 2 -17.86 32.43 1.92
C ARG A 2 -17.61 32.42 3.42
N VAL A 3 -17.01 31.36 3.94
CA VAL A 3 -16.49 31.29 5.32
C VAL A 3 -14.98 31.41 5.25
N VAL A 4 -14.38 32.21 6.13
CA VAL A 4 -12.93 32.34 6.25
C VAL A 4 -12.55 31.99 7.68
N VAL A 5 -11.74 30.96 7.84
CA VAL A 5 -11.22 30.51 9.12
C VAL A 5 -9.74 30.86 9.18
N ARG A 6 -9.33 31.61 10.22
CA ARG A 6 -7.92 31.83 10.54
C ARG A 6 -7.54 30.86 11.64
N TYR A 7 -6.52 30.05 11.40
CA TYR A 7 -6.11 28.98 12.32
C TYR A 7 -4.60 28.75 12.24
N ALA A 8 -4.09 27.95 13.18
CA ALA A 8 -2.75 27.39 13.16
C ALA A 8 -2.83 25.95 13.69
N THR A 9 -2.02 25.05 13.13
CA THR A 9 -1.95 23.65 13.55
C THR A 9 -1.16 23.52 14.85
N ASN A 10 -1.56 22.62 15.74
CA ASN A 10 -0.80 22.28 16.93
C ASN A 10 0.19 21.13 16.61
N PRO A 11 1.51 21.30 16.75
CA PRO A 11 2.48 20.22 16.50
C PRO A 11 2.21 18.92 17.28
N ALA A 12 1.57 19.01 18.44
CA ALA A 12 1.26 17.85 19.29
C ALA A 12 -0.09 17.16 18.98
N GLY A 13 -0.92 17.72 18.09
CA GLY A 13 -2.24 17.16 17.78
C GLY A 13 -2.63 17.21 16.29
N ALA A 14 -1.66 17.51 15.43
CA ALA A 14 -1.82 17.48 13.99
C ALA A 14 -1.34 16.12 13.47
N ASP A 15 -2.08 15.06 13.77
CA ASP A 15 -1.67 13.68 13.49
C ASP A 15 -1.49 13.36 11.99
N ALA A 16 -2.07 14.20 11.11
CA ALA A 16 -1.77 14.14 9.69
C ALA A 16 -0.35 14.56 9.34
N LEU A 17 0.30 15.41 10.14
CA LEU A 17 1.57 16.04 9.82
C LEU A 17 2.75 15.29 10.44
N GLN A 18 3.67 14.79 9.62
CA GLN A 18 4.97 14.32 10.12
C GLN A 18 6.05 15.37 9.87
N TRP A 19 6.57 15.93 10.95
CA TRP A 19 7.73 16.82 10.95
C TRP A 19 9.01 16.02 11.19
N LEU A 20 9.89 15.98 10.20
CA LEU A 20 11.17 15.28 10.26
C LEU A 20 12.31 16.28 10.45
N GLN A 21 13.12 16.02 11.48
CA GLN A 21 14.37 16.73 11.70
C GLN A 21 15.39 16.39 10.61
N PRO A 22 16.38 17.26 10.35
CA PRO A 22 17.42 17.00 9.36
C PRO A 22 18.02 15.60 9.46
N ALA A 23 18.35 15.11 10.65
CA ALA A 23 18.96 13.79 10.85
C ALA A 23 18.09 12.60 10.38
N GLN A 24 16.79 12.80 10.21
CA GLN A 24 15.82 11.78 9.78
C GLN A 24 15.61 11.79 8.25
N THR A 25 16.18 12.77 7.54
CA THR A 25 16.13 12.89 6.08
C THR A 25 17.34 12.22 5.44
N ALA A 26 17.23 11.81 4.18
CA ALA A 26 18.34 11.20 3.44
C ALA A 26 19.53 12.16 3.30
N GLY A 27 19.28 13.45 3.07
CA GLY A 27 20.31 14.49 2.95
C GLY A 27 20.96 14.90 4.27
N ARG A 28 20.34 14.58 5.41
CA ARG A 28 20.81 14.91 6.78
C ARG A 28 21.04 16.40 7.07
N ARG A 29 20.55 17.28 6.21
CA ARG A 29 20.84 18.73 6.24
C ARG A 29 19.61 19.59 6.39
N GLN A 30 18.50 19.20 5.80
CA GLN A 30 17.26 19.97 5.77
C GLN A 30 16.13 19.18 6.41
N PRO A 31 15.16 19.85 7.07
CA PRO A 31 13.97 19.17 7.56
C PRO A 31 13.07 18.73 6.39
N LEU A 32 12.14 17.84 6.67
CA LEU A 32 11.08 17.45 5.75
C LEU A 32 9.74 17.43 6.49
N LEU A 33 8.69 17.90 5.82
CA LEU A 33 7.30 17.76 6.24
C LEU A 33 6.57 16.96 5.18
N PHE A 34 5.71 16.03 5.59
CA PHE A 34 4.67 15.48 4.71
C PHE A 34 3.38 15.26 5.49
N THR A 35 2.28 15.14 4.75
CA THR A 35 0.96 14.88 5.31
C THR A 35 0.44 13.48 4.96
N GLN A 36 -0.34 12.90 5.86
CA GLN A 36 -1.17 11.72 5.61
C GLN A 36 -2.59 12.01 6.10
N SER A 37 -3.52 12.29 5.19
CA SER A 37 -4.86 12.75 5.54
C SER A 37 -5.89 11.61 5.65
N GLN A 38 -5.64 10.47 5.02
CA GLN A 38 -6.49 9.27 5.15
C GLN A 38 -6.31 8.60 6.52
N ALA A 39 -7.38 8.16 7.18
CA ALA A 39 -8.78 8.24 6.75
C ALA A 39 -9.49 9.56 7.10
N ILE A 40 -9.28 10.07 8.31
CA ILE A 40 -10.00 11.23 8.86
C ILE A 40 -9.05 12.24 9.52
N LEU A 41 -7.84 12.36 8.97
CA LEU A 41 -6.80 13.20 9.55
C LEU A 41 -6.71 14.57 8.89
N ALA A 42 -7.38 14.81 7.75
CA ALA A 42 -7.41 16.14 7.11
C ALA A 42 -7.87 17.24 8.09
N ARG A 43 -8.87 16.91 8.94
CA ARG A 43 -9.37 17.81 10.00
C ARG A 43 -8.33 18.26 11.02
N THR A 44 -7.23 17.52 11.17
CA THR A 44 -6.18 17.82 12.16
C THR A 44 -5.29 18.99 11.71
N TRP A 45 -5.29 19.30 10.41
CA TRP A 45 -4.48 20.39 9.85
C TRP A 45 -5.26 21.36 8.97
N VAL A 46 -6.50 21.05 8.57
CA VAL A 46 -7.40 21.98 7.86
C VAL A 46 -8.81 21.89 8.44
N PRO A 47 -9.43 23.00 8.88
CA PRO A 47 -10.85 23.02 9.26
C PRO A 47 -11.75 22.76 8.04
N ILE A 48 -12.17 21.51 7.86
CA ILE A 48 -12.93 21.06 6.69
C ILE A 48 -13.99 20.01 7.06
N GLN A 49 -14.98 19.83 6.18
CA GLN A 49 -15.91 18.71 6.26
C GLN A 49 -15.20 17.42 5.83
N ASP A 50 -14.55 16.78 6.79
CA ASP A 50 -13.65 15.66 6.56
C ASP A 50 -14.40 14.32 6.44
N SER A 51 -15.01 14.12 5.27
CA SER A 51 -15.76 12.92 4.88
C SER A 51 -15.48 12.59 3.41
N PRO A 52 -15.30 11.30 3.04
CA PRO A 52 -15.04 10.92 1.66
C PRO A 52 -16.24 11.13 0.72
N GLY A 53 -17.46 11.27 1.27
CA GLY A 53 -18.66 11.64 0.54
C GLY A 53 -18.75 13.11 0.12
N ILE A 54 -17.84 13.96 0.61
CA ILE A 54 -17.83 15.41 0.33
C ILE A 54 -16.59 15.74 -0.48
N ARG A 55 -16.80 16.32 -1.68
CA ARG A 55 -15.73 16.69 -2.60
C ARG A 55 -15.61 18.20 -2.76
N PHE A 56 -14.38 18.68 -2.97
CA PHE A 56 -14.08 20.08 -3.24
C PHE A 56 -12.90 20.22 -4.19
N THR A 57 -12.86 21.33 -4.91
CA THR A 57 -11.66 21.82 -5.62
C THR A 57 -10.90 22.75 -4.70
N TYR A 58 -9.59 22.93 -4.90
CA TYR A 58 -8.83 23.89 -4.10
C TYR A 58 -7.78 24.65 -4.90
N ASP A 59 -7.53 25.88 -4.44
CA ASP A 59 -6.34 26.66 -4.74
C ASP A 59 -5.61 26.89 -3.42
N ALA A 60 -4.28 26.75 -3.42
CA ALA A 60 -3.46 26.96 -2.23
C ALA A 60 -2.24 27.83 -2.56
N ARG A 61 -1.91 28.72 -1.63
CA ARG A 61 -0.63 29.44 -1.63
C ARG A 61 0.14 29.01 -0.39
N VAL A 62 1.33 28.45 -0.59
CA VAL A 62 2.18 27.93 0.48
C VAL A 62 3.51 28.66 0.45
N GLU A 63 3.90 29.22 1.59
CA GLU A 63 5.17 29.91 1.78
C GLU A 63 6.07 29.05 2.66
N VAL A 64 7.28 28.77 2.17
CA VAL A 64 8.28 27.91 2.84
C VAL A 64 9.65 28.60 2.79
N PRO A 65 10.64 28.17 3.60
CA PRO A 65 12.01 28.63 3.44
C PRO A 65 12.50 28.51 1.99
N SER A 66 13.11 29.55 1.45
CA SER A 66 13.43 29.68 0.00
C SER A 66 14.35 28.61 -0.58
N HIS A 67 15.02 27.83 0.26
CA HIS A 67 15.84 26.69 -0.15
C HIS A 67 15.07 25.37 -0.22
N LEU A 68 13.78 25.35 0.14
CA LEU A 68 12.91 24.17 0.10
C LEU A 68 11.87 24.26 -1.03
N VAL A 69 11.33 23.10 -1.39
CA VAL A 69 10.25 22.93 -2.36
C VAL A 69 8.99 22.48 -1.63
N ALA A 70 7.87 23.13 -1.91
CA ALA A 70 6.54 22.66 -1.52
C ALA A 70 5.91 21.91 -2.69
N LEU A 71 5.24 20.81 -2.39
CA LEU A 71 4.45 20.01 -3.33
C LEU A 71 3.10 19.71 -2.70
N MET A 72 2.04 19.63 -3.50
CA MET A 72 0.70 19.24 -3.04
C MET A 72 0.06 18.25 -4.01
N SER A 73 -1.06 17.63 -3.63
CA SER A 73 -1.90 16.86 -4.56
C SER A 73 -2.63 17.80 -5.55
N ALA A 74 -1.86 18.44 -6.44
CA ALA A 74 -2.25 19.52 -7.35
C ALA A 74 -1.19 19.71 -8.48
N THR A 75 -1.29 20.79 -9.26
CA THR A 75 -0.24 21.17 -10.22
C THR A 75 1.05 21.51 -9.46
N ASN A 76 2.11 20.75 -9.68
CA ASN A 76 3.39 20.92 -8.98
C ASN A 76 4.47 21.56 -9.85
N PRO A 77 5.41 22.31 -9.22
CA PRO A 77 6.58 22.85 -9.90
C PRO A 77 7.65 21.76 -10.12
N THR A 78 8.33 21.78 -11.27
CA THR A 78 9.50 20.91 -11.52
C THR A 78 10.82 21.56 -11.09
N GLU A 79 10.79 22.82 -10.68
CA GLU A 79 11.94 23.61 -10.26
C GLU A 79 11.64 24.41 -8.99
N ARG A 80 12.66 24.64 -8.16
CA ARG A 80 12.53 25.42 -6.93
C ARG A 80 12.27 26.91 -7.24
N ARG A 81 11.35 27.53 -6.50
CA ARG A 81 11.09 28.98 -6.57
C ARG A 81 12.05 29.75 -5.65
N ALA A 82 12.61 30.84 -6.15
CA ALA A 82 13.63 31.61 -5.43
C ALA A 82 13.10 32.34 -4.17
N ASP A 83 11.81 32.69 -4.16
CA ASP A 83 11.13 33.37 -3.05
C ASP A 83 10.48 32.41 -2.05
N GLY A 84 10.53 31.09 -2.29
CA GLY A 84 9.90 30.07 -1.45
C GLY A 84 8.37 30.09 -1.45
N THR A 85 7.74 30.80 -2.39
CA THR A 85 6.28 30.87 -2.51
C THR A 85 5.79 29.99 -3.65
N TYR A 86 4.83 29.12 -3.36
CA TYR A 86 4.26 28.17 -4.32
C TYR A 86 2.75 28.34 -4.39
N GLU A 87 2.22 28.31 -5.61
CA GLU A 87 0.78 28.34 -5.88
C GLU A 87 0.37 27.00 -6.51
N PHE A 88 -0.68 26.41 -5.94
CA PHE A 88 -1.21 25.12 -6.35
C PHE A 88 -2.67 25.27 -6.75
N ARG A 89 -3.07 24.51 -7.75
CA ARG A 89 -4.45 24.42 -8.22
C ARG A 89 -4.83 22.97 -8.47
N MET A 90 -5.92 22.54 -7.84
CA MET A 90 -6.58 21.26 -8.06
C MET A 90 -8.01 21.53 -8.54
N PRO A 91 -8.22 21.57 -9.87
CA PRO A 91 -9.54 21.85 -10.45
C PRO A 91 -10.47 20.63 -10.44
N GLN A 92 -9.96 19.43 -10.24
CA GLN A 92 -10.77 18.22 -10.07
C GLN A 92 -11.31 18.17 -8.63
N PRO A 93 -12.61 17.88 -8.41
CA PRO A 93 -13.16 17.82 -7.07
C PRO A 93 -12.76 16.51 -6.37
N ILE A 94 -12.03 16.64 -5.26
CA ILE A 94 -11.48 15.53 -4.49
C ILE A 94 -12.07 15.48 -3.07
N PRO A 95 -12.19 14.30 -2.44
CA PRO A 95 -12.46 14.19 -1.01
C PRO A 95 -11.30 14.73 -0.15
N ALA A 96 -11.60 15.11 1.10
CA ALA A 96 -10.64 15.72 2.01
C ALA A 96 -9.41 14.87 2.33
N TYR A 97 -9.56 13.55 2.37
CA TYR A 97 -8.45 12.64 2.67
C TYR A 97 -7.35 12.63 1.57
N LEU A 98 -7.65 13.14 0.37
CA LEU A 98 -6.69 13.27 -0.73
C LEU A 98 -5.96 14.62 -0.76
N LEU A 99 -6.28 15.53 0.15
CA LEU A 99 -5.53 16.76 0.33
C LEU A 99 -4.17 16.42 0.95
N ALA A 100 -3.10 16.72 0.23
CA ALA A 100 -1.75 16.43 0.66
C ALA A 100 -0.80 17.61 0.49
N LEU A 101 0.20 17.68 1.36
CA LEU A 101 1.30 18.63 1.32
C LEU A 101 2.61 17.90 1.66
N ALA A 102 3.68 18.24 0.96
CA ALA A 102 5.04 17.90 1.34
C ALA A 102 5.96 19.11 1.16
N VAL A 103 6.91 19.28 2.07
CA VAL A 103 7.91 20.36 2.02
C VAL A 103 9.27 19.79 2.39
N GLY A 104 10.29 20.01 1.56
CA GLY A 104 11.64 19.55 1.86
C GLY A 104 12.68 19.96 0.82
N ASP A 105 13.89 19.45 0.95
CA ASP A 105 14.93 19.53 -0.08
C ASP A 105 14.61 18.50 -1.18
N LEU A 106 13.64 18.84 -2.03
CA LEU A 106 13.11 17.95 -3.06
C LEU A 106 13.59 18.41 -4.43
N ALA A 107 13.98 17.44 -5.24
CA ALA A 107 14.35 17.62 -6.64
C ALA A 107 13.50 16.71 -7.53
N PHE A 108 13.38 17.07 -8.80
CA PHE A 108 12.50 16.41 -9.75
C PHE A 108 13.28 15.74 -10.88
N ARG A 109 12.81 14.57 -11.31
CA ARG A 109 13.26 13.89 -12.53
C ARG A 109 12.04 13.37 -13.30
N ALA A 110 11.93 13.74 -14.57
CA ALA A 110 10.93 13.15 -15.45
C ALA A 110 11.28 11.68 -15.75
N THR A 111 10.28 10.81 -15.71
CA THR A 111 10.37 9.41 -16.13
C THR A 111 9.59 9.13 -17.42
N GLY A 112 8.79 10.10 -17.87
CA GLY A 112 8.07 10.06 -19.14
C GLY A 112 7.42 11.42 -19.48
N PRO A 113 6.56 11.48 -20.51
CA PRO A 113 5.97 12.72 -21.00
C PRO A 113 5.06 13.41 -19.98
N ARG A 114 4.40 12.65 -19.11
CA ARG A 114 3.49 13.16 -18.06
C ARG A 114 3.71 12.47 -16.72
N THR A 115 4.91 11.93 -16.54
CA THR A 115 5.29 11.12 -15.39
C THR A 115 6.67 11.54 -14.88
N GLY A 116 6.87 11.41 -13.58
CA GLY A 116 8.13 11.79 -12.96
C GLY A 116 8.18 11.44 -11.48
N VAL A 117 9.33 11.68 -10.89
CA VAL A 117 9.58 11.43 -9.47
C VAL A 117 10.18 12.66 -8.81
N TYR A 118 9.65 12.99 -7.65
CA TYR A 118 10.25 13.89 -6.68
C TYR A 118 10.90 13.05 -5.59
N ALA A 119 12.09 13.45 -5.17
CA ALA A 119 12.80 12.84 -4.05
C ALA A 119 13.84 13.80 -3.49
N GLU A 120 14.39 13.48 -2.32
CA GLU A 120 15.63 14.11 -1.87
C GLU A 120 16.76 13.86 -2.88
N PRO A 121 17.68 14.82 -3.13
CA PRO A 121 18.76 14.67 -4.12
C PRO A 121 19.58 13.38 -3.96
N ALA A 122 19.77 12.90 -2.73
CA ALA A 122 20.51 11.67 -2.43
C ALA A 122 19.83 10.40 -2.97
N SER A 123 18.50 10.42 -3.15
CA SER A 123 17.70 9.27 -3.56
C SER A 123 17.13 9.40 -4.99
N LEU A 124 17.17 10.60 -5.58
CA LEU A 124 16.50 10.91 -6.84
C LEU A 124 16.92 10.01 -8.01
N GLU A 125 18.22 9.75 -8.15
CA GLU A 125 18.72 8.96 -9.28
C GLU A 125 18.31 7.49 -9.16
N ALA A 126 18.35 6.92 -7.95
CA ALA A 126 17.89 5.56 -7.70
C ALA A 126 16.38 5.45 -7.94
N ALA A 127 15.60 6.40 -7.41
CA ALA A 127 14.15 6.45 -7.60
C ALA A 127 13.76 6.56 -9.08
N ALA A 128 14.43 7.43 -9.85
CA ALA A 128 14.15 7.59 -11.28
C ALA A 128 14.44 6.34 -12.10
N ARG A 129 15.47 5.57 -11.73
CA ARG A 129 15.79 4.28 -12.37
C ARG A 129 14.80 3.19 -12.01
N GLU A 130 14.31 3.18 -10.77
CA GLU A 130 13.28 2.25 -10.31
C GLU A 130 11.97 2.47 -11.08
N PHE A 131 11.57 3.73 -11.24
CA PHE A 131 10.26 4.11 -11.78
C PHE A 131 10.28 4.51 -13.26
N VAL A 132 11.24 4.02 -14.03
CA VAL A 132 11.34 4.33 -15.47
C VAL A 132 10.14 3.80 -16.28
N ASP A 133 9.47 2.76 -15.80
CA ASP A 133 8.32 2.14 -16.45
C ASP A 133 6.98 2.81 -16.07
N LEU A 134 7.01 3.94 -15.33
CA LEU A 134 5.81 4.65 -14.85
C LEU A 134 4.84 5.01 -15.97
N GLU A 135 5.34 5.57 -17.09
CA GLU A 135 4.47 5.89 -18.23
C GLU A 135 3.85 4.64 -18.85
N LYS A 136 4.55 3.51 -18.90
CA LYS A 136 4.01 2.26 -19.44
C LYS A 136 2.82 1.79 -18.61
N MET A 137 2.88 1.94 -17.29
CA MET A 137 1.76 1.65 -16.40
C MET A 137 0.56 2.55 -16.69
N VAL A 138 0.77 3.87 -16.86
CA VAL A 138 -0.31 4.82 -17.20
C VAL A 138 -0.96 4.44 -18.53
N ILE A 139 -0.18 4.12 -19.56
CA ILE A 139 -0.68 3.71 -20.87
C ILE A 139 -1.49 2.40 -20.76
N ALA A 140 -0.99 1.41 -20.02
CA ALA A 140 -1.69 0.14 -19.81
C ALA A 140 -3.01 0.35 -19.06
N ALA A 141 -3.02 1.15 -18.00
CA ALA A 141 -4.21 1.50 -17.24
C ALA A 141 -5.26 2.21 -18.13
N GLU A 142 -4.83 3.17 -18.96
CA GLU A 142 -5.74 3.90 -19.84
C GLU A 142 -6.39 3.01 -20.90
N ALA A 143 -5.62 2.06 -21.46
CA ALA A 143 -6.12 1.08 -22.42
C ALA A 143 -7.23 0.20 -21.82
N LEU A 144 -7.14 -0.10 -20.51
CA LEU A 144 -8.09 -0.94 -19.80
C LEU A 144 -9.38 -0.18 -19.46
N TYR A 145 -9.31 0.92 -18.69
CA TYR A 145 -10.50 1.53 -18.08
C TYR A 145 -10.70 3.02 -18.36
N GLY A 146 -10.16 3.51 -19.48
CA GLY A 146 -10.43 4.86 -19.99
C GLY A 146 -9.35 5.88 -19.58
N PRO A 147 -9.49 7.17 -19.94
CA PRO A 147 -8.39 8.14 -19.83
C PRO A 147 -7.99 8.44 -18.39
N TYR A 148 -6.71 8.78 -18.18
CA TYR A 148 -6.20 9.32 -16.92
C TYR A 148 -6.62 10.79 -16.78
N ARG A 149 -7.45 11.11 -15.77
CA ARG A 149 -8.18 12.40 -15.67
C ARG A 149 -7.51 13.48 -14.83
N SER A 150 -6.27 13.26 -14.39
CA SER A 150 -5.53 14.18 -13.51
C SER A 150 -4.32 14.85 -14.16
N GLU A 151 -4.25 14.84 -15.51
CA GLU A 151 -3.21 15.46 -16.36
C GLU A 151 -1.81 14.82 -16.26
N ARG A 152 -1.24 14.74 -15.05
CA ARG A 152 0.12 14.29 -14.76
C ARG A 152 0.11 13.30 -13.59
N TYR A 153 0.93 12.26 -13.65
CA TYR A 153 1.09 11.26 -12.59
C TYR A 153 2.53 11.24 -12.09
N ASP A 154 2.79 11.93 -10.99
CA ASP A 154 4.11 11.93 -10.35
C ASP A 154 4.13 11.10 -9.07
N LEU A 155 5.32 10.61 -8.72
CA LEU A 155 5.61 9.99 -7.44
C LEU A 155 6.40 10.97 -6.56
N LEU A 156 6.15 10.96 -5.25
CA LEU A 156 7.05 11.53 -4.25
C LEU A 156 7.60 10.39 -3.39
N LEU A 157 8.90 10.15 -3.51
CA LEU A 157 9.61 9.21 -2.64
C LEU A 157 9.79 9.85 -1.26
N LEU A 158 9.07 9.35 -0.28
CA LEU A 158 9.15 9.83 1.09
C LEU A 158 10.34 9.22 1.86
N PRO A 159 10.69 9.79 3.01
CA PRO A 159 11.66 9.18 3.91
C PRO A 159 11.19 7.82 4.47
N PRO A 160 12.10 7.00 5.01
CA PRO A 160 11.78 5.67 5.52
C PRO A 160 10.75 5.61 6.65
N SER A 161 10.43 6.76 7.27
CA SER A 161 9.41 6.89 8.31
C SER A 161 7.97 6.70 7.81
N PHE A 162 7.74 6.73 6.49
CA PHE A 162 6.39 6.63 5.92
C PHE A 162 5.71 5.31 6.34
N PRO A 163 4.51 5.36 6.96
CA PRO A 163 3.92 4.20 7.64
C PRO A 163 3.26 3.18 6.69
N PHE A 164 2.96 3.59 5.45
CA PHE A 164 2.22 2.80 4.45
C PHE A 164 3.10 2.38 3.27
N GLY A 165 2.51 1.65 2.32
CA GLY A 165 3.14 1.38 1.02
C GLY A 165 3.18 2.66 0.18
N GLY A 166 2.00 3.15 -0.19
CA GLY A 166 1.82 4.44 -0.84
C GLY A 166 0.59 5.16 -0.32
N MET A 167 0.29 6.30 -0.92
CA MET A 167 -0.95 7.05 -0.76
C MET A 167 -1.25 7.71 -2.11
N GLU A 168 -2.46 7.49 -2.61
CA GLU A 168 -2.96 7.80 -3.95
C GLU A 168 -3.26 9.29 -4.19
N ASN A 169 -2.59 10.17 -3.45
CA ASN A 169 -2.67 11.62 -3.53
C ASN A 169 -2.68 12.08 -5.01
N PRO A 170 -3.77 12.68 -5.51
CA PRO A 170 -3.93 12.96 -6.94
C PRO A 170 -2.77 13.79 -7.48
N ARG A 171 -2.20 13.33 -8.59
CA ARG A 171 -1.05 13.93 -9.30
C ARG A 171 0.31 13.81 -8.59
N LEU A 172 0.35 13.34 -7.34
CA LEU A 172 1.56 13.25 -6.54
C LEU A 172 1.45 12.10 -5.53
N THR A 173 1.45 10.87 -6.04
CA THR A 173 1.38 9.68 -5.19
C THR A 173 2.58 9.64 -4.25
N PHE A 174 2.33 9.51 -2.95
CA PHE A 174 3.41 9.33 -1.98
C PHE A 174 3.80 7.86 -1.95
N VAL A 175 5.09 7.56 -1.95
CA VAL A 175 5.58 6.17 -1.94
C VAL A 175 6.69 5.99 -0.92
N THR A 176 6.69 4.82 -0.30
CA THR A 176 7.74 4.38 0.63
C THR A 176 9.08 4.16 -0.09
N PRO A 177 10.23 4.39 0.54
CA PRO A 177 11.51 4.04 -0.06
C PRO A 177 11.77 2.53 -0.05
N THR A 178 10.97 1.72 0.64
CA THR A 178 11.16 0.26 0.68
C THR A 178 10.89 -0.43 -0.67
N ILE A 179 10.29 0.27 -1.64
CA ILE A 179 10.07 -0.25 -3.00
C ILE A 179 11.18 0.13 -3.99
N VAL A 180 12.19 0.88 -3.56
CA VAL A 180 13.38 1.17 -4.37
C VAL A 180 14.40 0.06 -4.14
N THR A 181 14.23 -1.02 -4.89
CA THR A 181 15.00 -2.27 -4.75
C THR A 181 16.19 -2.38 -5.71
N GLY A 182 16.22 -1.57 -6.77
CA GLY A 182 17.24 -1.56 -7.81
C GLY A 182 16.92 -2.48 -9.00
N ASP A 183 15.93 -3.36 -8.85
CA ASP A 183 15.51 -4.35 -9.84
C ASP A 183 14.05 -4.20 -10.28
N ARG A 184 13.33 -3.18 -9.76
CA ARG A 184 11.91 -2.89 -10.05
C ARG A 184 10.93 -3.96 -9.59
N SER A 185 11.34 -4.84 -8.68
CA SER A 185 10.53 -5.98 -8.27
C SER A 185 9.29 -5.63 -7.45
N LEU A 186 9.29 -4.48 -6.79
CA LEU A 186 8.18 -4.03 -5.93
C LEU A 186 7.31 -2.96 -6.58
N THR A 187 7.35 -2.81 -7.91
CA THR A 187 6.57 -1.78 -8.62
C THR A 187 5.08 -2.12 -8.79
N SER A 188 4.61 -3.31 -8.38
CA SER A 188 3.16 -3.58 -8.36
C SER A 188 2.41 -2.61 -7.44
N LEU A 189 3.07 -2.17 -6.36
CA LEU A 189 2.56 -1.10 -5.52
C LEU A 189 2.30 0.18 -6.32
N ILE A 190 3.14 0.53 -7.30
CA ILE A 190 2.89 1.70 -8.14
C ILE A 190 1.67 1.50 -9.04
N ALA A 191 1.46 0.28 -9.56
CA ALA A 191 0.26 -0.04 -10.31
C ALA A 191 -1.01 0.07 -9.45
N HIS A 192 -0.92 -0.28 -8.15
CA HIS A 192 -1.98 -0.09 -7.17
C HIS A 192 -2.33 1.39 -6.98
N GLU A 193 -1.32 2.20 -6.66
CA GLU A 193 -1.53 3.64 -6.48
C GLU A 193 -2.03 4.34 -7.76
N LEU A 194 -1.62 3.84 -8.93
CA LEU A 194 -2.12 4.33 -10.21
C LEU A 194 -3.60 3.95 -10.41
N ALA A 195 -3.98 2.70 -10.11
CA ALA A 195 -5.34 2.22 -10.23
C ALA A 195 -6.32 3.06 -9.40
N HIS A 196 -5.89 3.57 -8.24
CA HIS A 196 -6.69 4.50 -7.44
C HIS A 196 -7.12 5.78 -8.16
N SER A 197 -6.41 6.17 -9.23
CA SER A 197 -6.80 7.29 -10.08
C SER A 197 -8.17 7.09 -10.73
N TRP A 198 -8.68 5.86 -10.75
CA TRP A 198 -10.05 5.50 -11.10
C TRP A 198 -10.87 5.09 -9.86
N SER A 199 -10.40 4.11 -9.08
CA SER A 199 -11.09 3.60 -7.89
C SER A 199 -10.57 4.22 -6.59
N GLY A 200 -11.31 5.18 -6.04
CA GLY A 200 -10.91 5.95 -4.87
C GLY A 200 -10.81 7.43 -5.17
N ASN A 201 -10.11 7.83 -6.24
CA ASN A 201 -9.98 9.25 -6.59
C ASN A 201 -11.14 9.73 -7.48
N LEU A 202 -11.41 9.00 -8.56
CA LEU A 202 -12.46 9.35 -9.53
C LEU A 202 -13.83 8.87 -9.06
N VAL A 203 -13.96 7.64 -8.58
CA VAL A 203 -15.16 7.15 -7.87
C VAL A 203 -14.75 6.79 -6.45
N THR A 204 -15.23 7.54 -5.46
CA THR A 204 -14.80 7.41 -4.05
C THR A 204 -15.89 6.73 -3.24
N ASN A 205 -15.54 5.87 -2.29
CA ASN A 205 -16.45 5.43 -1.23
C ASN A 205 -17.17 6.61 -0.56
N ALA A 206 -18.49 6.53 -0.36
CA ALA A 206 -19.26 7.60 0.28
C ALA A 206 -19.00 7.69 1.79
N THR A 207 -18.73 6.55 2.42
CA THR A 207 -18.34 6.43 3.83
C THR A 207 -17.21 5.41 3.99
N TRP A 208 -16.52 5.41 5.13
CA TRP A 208 -15.49 4.41 5.41
C TRP A 208 -16.04 2.98 5.57
N ASN A 209 -17.35 2.81 5.78
CA ASN A 209 -17.98 1.49 5.72
C ASN A 209 -17.97 0.90 4.31
N ASP A 210 -17.87 1.75 3.28
CA ASP A 210 -17.85 1.37 1.87
C ASP A 210 -16.42 1.30 1.30
N PHE A 211 -15.40 1.28 2.15
CA PHE A 211 -13.98 1.35 1.76
C PHE A 211 -13.57 0.26 0.76
N TRP A 212 -14.20 -0.92 0.82
CA TRP A 212 -13.97 -2.01 -0.13
C TRP A 212 -14.25 -1.61 -1.60
N LEU A 213 -15.09 -0.60 -1.87
CA LEU A 213 -15.34 -0.09 -3.22
C LEU A 213 -14.12 0.62 -3.81
N ASN A 214 -13.27 1.21 -2.97
CA ASN A 214 -11.98 1.70 -3.41
C ASN A 214 -11.05 0.51 -3.60
N GLU A 215 -10.76 -0.21 -2.52
CA GLU A 215 -9.66 -1.17 -2.48
C GLU A 215 -9.88 -2.41 -3.34
N GLY A 216 -11.09 -2.99 -3.32
CA GLY A 216 -11.40 -4.16 -4.14
C GLY A 216 -11.28 -3.89 -5.63
N TYR A 217 -11.76 -2.73 -6.09
CA TYR A 217 -11.58 -2.29 -7.48
C TYR A 217 -10.12 -1.96 -7.80
N THR A 218 -9.41 -1.32 -6.87
CA THR A 218 -7.99 -0.98 -7.05
C THR A 218 -7.14 -2.22 -7.17
N VAL A 219 -7.31 -3.23 -6.31
CA VAL A 219 -6.55 -4.50 -6.37
C VAL A 219 -6.87 -5.26 -7.65
N TYR A 220 -8.14 -5.31 -8.05
CA TYR A 220 -8.53 -5.91 -9.33
C TYR A 220 -7.84 -5.20 -10.49
N PHE A 221 -7.84 -3.87 -10.50
CA PHE A 221 -7.25 -3.09 -11.57
C PHE A 221 -5.71 -3.14 -11.55
N GLU A 222 -5.07 -3.09 -10.39
CA GLU A 222 -3.63 -3.32 -10.20
C GLU A 222 -3.22 -4.61 -10.92
N ARG A 223 -3.89 -5.72 -10.61
CA ARG A 223 -3.56 -7.03 -11.18
C ARG A 223 -3.76 -7.06 -12.68
N ARG A 224 -4.74 -6.32 -13.21
CA ARG A 224 -4.97 -6.16 -14.65
C ARG A 224 -3.91 -5.30 -15.34
N ILE A 225 -3.40 -4.26 -14.68
CA ILE A 225 -2.25 -3.49 -15.17
C ILE A 225 -1.00 -4.38 -15.19
N MET A 226 -0.76 -5.13 -14.12
CA MET A 226 0.38 -6.03 -14.02
C MET A 226 0.30 -7.18 -15.03
N GLU A 227 -0.88 -7.74 -15.27
CA GLU A 227 -1.12 -8.72 -16.33
C GLU A 227 -0.79 -8.15 -17.72
N ALA A 228 -1.22 -6.93 -18.02
CA ALA A 228 -0.95 -6.29 -19.31
C ALA A 228 0.55 -6.03 -19.55
N LEU A 229 1.34 -5.83 -18.48
CA LEU A 229 2.77 -5.54 -18.57
C LEU A 229 3.65 -6.79 -18.49
N TYR A 230 3.27 -7.76 -17.65
CA TYR A 230 4.15 -8.87 -17.26
C TYR A 230 3.54 -10.26 -17.52
N GLY A 231 2.28 -10.34 -17.94
CA GLY A 231 1.60 -11.59 -18.25
C GLY A 231 0.70 -12.11 -17.13
N ALA A 232 -0.16 -13.05 -17.50
CA ALA A 232 -1.16 -13.64 -16.61
C ALA A 232 -0.51 -14.44 -15.46
N ASP A 233 0.58 -15.14 -15.72
CA ASP A 233 1.30 -15.91 -14.70
C ASP A 233 1.81 -15.02 -13.55
N TYR A 234 2.24 -13.78 -13.85
CA TYR A 234 2.63 -12.80 -12.85
C TYR A 234 1.43 -12.30 -12.04
N ALA A 235 0.32 -11.96 -12.70
CA ALA A 235 -0.89 -11.52 -12.04
C ALA A 235 -1.51 -12.61 -11.15
N GLU A 236 -1.46 -13.88 -11.59
CA GLU A 236 -1.88 -15.04 -10.82
C GLU A 236 -1.04 -15.22 -9.53
N MET A 237 0.27 -14.96 -9.57
CA MET A 237 1.11 -14.95 -8.37
C MET A 237 0.68 -13.87 -7.37
N LEU A 238 0.41 -12.65 -7.85
CA LEU A 238 -0.13 -11.57 -7.00
C LEU A 238 -1.47 -11.97 -6.38
N GLN A 239 -2.40 -12.52 -7.18
CA GLN A 239 -3.69 -13.01 -6.70
C GLN A 239 -3.54 -14.09 -5.64
N ARG A 240 -2.64 -15.05 -5.87
CA ARG A 240 -2.40 -16.16 -4.95
C ARG A 240 -1.80 -15.66 -3.62
N LEU A 241 -0.81 -14.75 -3.65
CA LEU A 241 -0.24 -14.13 -2.44
C LEU A 241 -1.27 -13.32 -1.66
N GLY A 242 -2.15 -12.60 -2.36
CA GLY A 242 -3.24 -11.83 -1.77
C GLY A 242 -4.27 -12.73 -1.09
N THR A 243 -4.70 -13.79 -1.78
CA THR A 243 -5.63 -14.79 -1.23
C THR A 243 -5.06 -15.51 -0.01
N ASP A 244 -3.75 -15.82 0.00
CA ASP A 244 -3.07 -16.35 1.20
C ASP A 244 -3.11 -15.37 2.37
N GLY A 245 -2.86 -14.07 2.10
CA GLY A 245 -2.97 -13.01 3.09
C GLY A 245 -4.39 -12.92 3.66
N LEU A 246 -5.40 -12.95 2.77
CA LEU A 246 -6.80 -12.92 3.16
C LEU A 246 -7.17 -14.08 4.09
N HIS A 247 -6.75 -15.31 3.77
CA HIS A 247 -7.03 -16.47 4.63
C HIS A 247 -6.41 -16.32 6.02
N HIS A 248 -5.21 -15.72 6.12
CA HIS A 248 -4.60 -15.41 7.41
C HIS A 248 -5.42 -14.38 8.18
N THR A 249 -5.79 -13.27 7.53
CA THR A 249 -6.60 -12.20 8.13
C THR A 249 -7.98 -12.69 8.60
N LEU A 250 -8.63 -13.56 7.82
CA LEU A 250 -9.90 -14.20 8.20
C LEU A 250 -9.78 -15.07 9.46
N ALA A 251 -8.61 -15.66 9.72
CA ALA A 251 -8.37 -16.48 10.90
C ALA A 251 -8.07 -15.63 12.16
N GLU A 252 -7.58 -14.40 11.99
CA GLU A 252 -7.23 -13.50 13.10
C GLU A 252 -8.36 -12.54 13.49
N LEU A 253 -9.17 -12.09 12.53
CA LEU A 253 -10.19 -11.08 12.77
C LEU A 253 -11.48 -11.64 13.39
N PRO A 254 -12.19 -10.84 14.21
CA PRO A 254 -13.56 -11.13 14.59
C PRO A 254 -14.45 -11.29 13.35
N ALA A 255 -15.43 -12.20 13.42
CA ALA A 255 -16.31 -12.50 12.28
C ALA A 255 -16.93 -11.23 11.65
N ASP A 256 -17.42 -10.30 12.46
CA ASP A 256 -18.08 -9.09 11.98
C ASP A 256 -17.15 -8.14 11.21
N ASP A 257 -15.85 -8.17 11.51
CA ASP A 257 -14.82 -7.38 10.84
C ASP A 257 -14.33 -8.03 9.54
N THR A 258 -14.90 -9.19 9.16
CA THR A 258 -14.63 -9.86 7.88
C THR A 258 -15.70 -9.59 6.81
N ARG A 259 -16.65 -8.71 7.09
CA ARG A 259 -17.66 -8.21 6.13
C ARG A 259 -17.00 -7.19 5.19
N LEU A 260 -17.44 -7.10 3.93
CA LEU A 260 -16.96 -6.04 3.04
C LEU A 260 -17.52 -4.68 3.44
N LYS A 261 -18.82 -4.63 3.74
CA LYS A 261 -19.42 -3.43 4.33
C LYS A 261 -19.32 -3.53 5.84
N LEU A 262 -18.39 -2.79 6.41
CA LEU A 262 -18.15 -2.74 7.85
C LEU A 262 -19.19 -1.86 8.56
N ASP A 263 -19.20 -1.98 9.89
CA ASP A 263 -19.84 -1.01 10.78
C ASP A 263 -18.76 -0.35 11.65
N LEU A 264 -18.38 0.87 11.28
CA LEU A 264 -17.36 1.67 11.95
C LEU A 264 -17.96 2.75 12.87
N ALA A 265 -19.26 2.69 13.19
CA ALA A 265 -19.86 3.65 14.09
C ALA A 265 -19.16 3.64 15.47
N GLY A 266 -18.58 4.79 15.84
CA GLY A 266 -17.83 4.93 17.11
C GLY A 266 -16.45 4.26 17.13
N ARG A 267 -15.94 3.81 15.97
CA ARG A 267 -14.62 3.19 15.80
C ARG A 267 -13.69 4.07 14.99
N ASP A 268 -12.39 3.77 15.05
CA ASP A 268 -11.40 4.39 14.17
C ASP A 268 -11.53 3.75 12.77
N PRO A 269 -11.68 4.54 11.68
CA PRO A 269 -11.69 3.98 10.33
C PRO A 269 -10.43 3.18 9.95
N ASP A 270 -9.29 3.44 10.60
CA ASP A 270 -8.06 2.66 10.39
C ASP A 270 -8.25 1.17 10.77
N ASP A 271 -9.25 0.83 11.60
CA ASP A 271 -9.64 -0.55 11.91
C ASP A 271 -10.16 -1.30 10.68
N GLY A 272 -10.71 -0.58 9.70
CA GLY A 272 -11.25 -1.13 8.46
C GLY A 272 -10.21 -1.35 7.36
N VAL A 273 -8.96 -0.90 7.57
CA VAL A 273 -7.87 -1.01 6.60
C VAL A 273 -7.18 -2.37 6.76
N THR A 274 -7.87 -3.42 6.31
CA THR A 274 -7.42 -4.83 6.39
C THR A 274 -7.56 -5.52 5.03
N GLU A 275 -6.92 -6.67 4.85
CA GLU A 275 -6.99 -7.47 3.62
C GLU A 275 -8.43 -7.80 3.18
N ILE A 276 -9.42 -7.67 4.07
CA ILE A 276 -10.84 -7.85 3.73
C ILE A 276 -11.28 -6.85 2.64
N ALA A 277 -11.02 -5.55 2.81
CA ALA A 277 -11.46 -4.54 1.84
C ALA A 277 -10.80 -4.73 0.47
N TYR A 278 -9.54 -5.17 0.48
CA TYR A 278 -8.67 -5.34 -0.69
C TYR A 278 -8.96 -6.66 -1.40
N GLU A 279 -8.72 -7.78 -0.72
CA GLU A 279 -8.67 -9.12 -1.31
C GLU A 279 -10.07 -9.75 -1.40
N LYS A 280 -10.92 -9.63 -0.37
CA LYS A 280 -12.31 -10.12 -0.49
C LYS A 280 -13.09 -9.26 -1.49
N GLY A 281 -12.77 -7.96 -1.57
CA GLY A 281 -13.34 -7.05 -2.57
C GLY A 281 -12.98 -7.45 -3.99
N GLU A 282 -11.71 -7.77 -4.24
CA GLU A 282 -11.25 -8.24 -5.55
C GLU A 282 -11.80 -9.64 -5.89
N LEU A 283 -11.88 -10.57 -4.93
CA LEU A 283 -12.49 -11.88 -5.15
C LEU A 283 -13.97 -11.80 -5.54
N LEU A 284 -14.72 -10.82 -5.02
CA LEU A 284 -16.09 -10.56 -5.46
C LEU A 284 -16.12 -10.14 -6.94
N LEU A 285 -15.19 -9.27 -7.36
CA LEU A 285 -15.08 -8.86 -8.76
C LEU A 285 -14.67 -10.04 -9.66
N LEU A 286 -13.73 -10.89 -9.24
CA LEU A 286 -13.38 -12.12 -9.95
C LEU A 286 -14.54 -13.11 -10.02
N ALA A 287 -15.35 -13.23 -8.97
CA ALA A 287 -16.56 -14.06 -8.98
C ALA A 287 -17.57 -13.56 -10.03
N ILE A 288 -17.79 -12.24 -10.12
CA ILE A 288 -18.63 -11.63 -11.15
C ILE A 288 -18.02 -11.88 -12.54
N GLU A 289 -16.71 -11.67 -12.71
CA GLU A 289 -15.99 -11.93 -13.98
C GLU A 289 -16.16 -13.38 -14.44
N ALA A 290 -16.08 -14.36 -13.54
CA ALA A 290 -16.25 -15.77 -13.87
C ALA A 290 -17.66 -16.11 -14.40
N VAL A 291 -18.66 -15.27 -14.11
CA VAL A 291 -20.03 -15.40 -14.64
C VAL A 291 -20.16 -14.72 -15.98
N ILE A 292 -19.71 -13.46 -16.09
CA ILE A 292 -20.01 -12.58 -17.23
C ILE A 292 -18.94 -12.62 -18.33
N GLY A 293 -17.75 -13.13 -18.00
CA GLY A 293 -16.56 -13.13 -18.84
C GLY A 293 -15.81 -11.79 -18.83
N ARG A 294 -14.49 -11.87 -18.95
CA ARG A 294 -13.58 -10.70 -18.91
C ARG A 294 -13.95 -9.56 -19.85
N PRO A 295 -14.31 -9.78 -21.13
CA PRO A 295 -14.66 -8.66 -22.02
C PRO A 295 -15.88 -7.86 -21.54
N ARG A 296 -16.83 -8.52 -20.85
CA ARG A 296 -17.99 -7.85 -20.24
C ARG A 296 -17.61 -7.16 -18.94
N MET A 297 -16.77 -7.79 -18.13
CA MET A 297 -16.23 -7.16 -16.91
C MET A 297 -15.47 -5.87 -17.22
N ASP A 298 -14.58 -5.89 -18.22
CA ASP A 298 -13.81 -4.71 -18.64
C ASP A 298 -14.70 -3.56 -19.07
N ARG A 299 -15.75 -3.90 -19.83
CA ARG A 299 -16.74 -2.93 -20.27
C ARG A 299 -17.51 -2.36 -19.08
N PHE A 300 -17.98 -3.22 -18.18
CA PHE A 300 -18.71 -2.81 -16.97
C PHE A 300 -17.88 -1.87 -16.10
N ILE A 301 -16.62 -2.19 -15.81
CA ILE A 301 -15.74 -1.36 -14.98
C ILE A 301 -15.46 0.00 -15.66
N ARG A 302 -15.18 -0.01 -16.96
CA ARG A 302 -14.97 1.22 -17.73
C ARG A 302 -16.22 2.13 -17.68
N GLU A 303 -17.39 1.55 -17.95
CA GLU A 303 -18.67 2.27 -17.92
C GLU A 303 -19.02 2.77 -16.50
N TYR A 304 -18.66 2.00 -15.46
CA TYR A 304 -18.80 2.40 -14.06
C TYR A 304 -17.97 3.65 -13.74
N PHE A 305 -16.67 3.64 -14.07
CA PHE A 305 -15.81 4.80 -13.82
C PHE A 305 -16.23 6.04 -14.63
N ASP A 306 -16.73 5.85 -15.85
CA ASP A 306 -17.22 6.95 -16.69
C ASP A 306 -18.54 7.53 -16.16
N ALA A 307 -19.50 6.68 -15.78
CA ALA A 307 -20.81 7.10 -15.29
C ALA A 307 -20.75 7.79 -13.93
N HIS A 308 -19.77 7.43 -13.10
CA HIS A 308 -19.61 7.91 -11.73
C HIS A 308 -18.42 8.84 -11.55
N ALA A 309 -17.84 9.34 -12.64
CA ALA A 309 -16.68 10.23 -12.62
C ALA A 309 -16.87 11.43 -11.66
N PHE A 310 -15.93 11.55 -10.72
CA PHE A 310 -15.87 12.57 -9.67
C PHE A 310 -17.08 12.56 -8.71
N ARG A 311 -17.67 11.39 -8.48
CA ARG A 311 -18.78 11.18 -7.53
C ARG A 311 -18.38 10.22 -6.41
N SER A 312 -19.21 10.19 -5.38
CA SER A 312 -19.09 9.20 -4.31
C SER A 312 -20.08 8.05 -4.53
N MET A 313 -19.74 6.86 -4.07
CA MET A 313 -20.51 5.62 -4.21
C MET A 313 -20.63 4.92 -2.86
N ASP A 314 -21.85 4.56 -2.47
CA ASP A 314 -22.11 3.65 -1.36
C ASP A 314 -22.43 2.24 -1.88
N THR A 315 -22.33 1.27 -0.98
CA THR A 315 -22.51 -0.16 -1.30
C THR A 315 -23.91 -0.46 -1.87
N GLU A 316 -24.95 0.19 -1.36
CA GLU A 316 -26.34 -0.05 -1.78
C GLU A 316 -26.61 0.51 -3.20
N SER A 317 -26.06 1.68 -3.50
CA SER A 317 -26.09 2.29 -4.83
C SER A 317 -25.27 1.45 -5.82
N TRP A 318 -24.14 0.90 -5.39
CA TRP A 318 -23.34 -0.02 -6.19
C TRP A 318 -24.11 -1.30 -6.53
N LEU A 319 -24.79 -1.92 -5.55
CA LEU A 319 -25.66 -3.07 -5.77
C LEU A 319 -26.77 -2.77 -6.78
N THR A 320 -27.38 -1.59 -6.66
CA THR A 320 -28.40 -1.12 -7.61
C THR A 320 -27.82 -0.98 -9.02
N TYR A 321 -26.63 -0.42 -9.14
CA TYR A 321 -25.92 -0.27 -10.42
C TYR A 321 -25.60 -1.63 -11.06
N VAL A 322 -25.04 -2.57 -10.30
CA VAL A 322 -24.74 -3.94 -10.77
C VAL A 322 -26.02 -4.64 -11.26
N ARG A 323 -27.09 -4.61 -10.47
CA ARG A 323 -28.39 -5.20 -10.82
C ARG A 323 -28.97 -4.60 -12.10
N ALA A 324 -28.87 -3.28 -12.27
CA ALA A 324 -29.42 -2.58 -13.43
C ALA A 324 -28.61 -2.83 -14.71
N THR A 325 -27.29 -2.96 -14.60
CA THR A 325 -26.38 -3.04 -15.77
C THR A 325 -26.10 -4.48 -16.20
N LEU A 326 -25.93 -5.41 -15.26
CA LEU A 326 -25.61 -6.80 -15.54
C LEU A 326 -26.84 -7.72 -15.48
N GLY A 327 -27.81 -7.42 -14.60
CA GLY A 327 -28.99 -8.28 -14.39
C GLY A 327 -29.80 -8.61 -15.65
N PRO A 328 -30.05 -7.67 -16.58
CA PRO A 328 -30.78 -7.98 -17.82
C PRO A 328 -30.09 -8.99 -18.74
N GLU A 329 -28.75 -8.98 -18.82
CA GLU A 329 -27.96 -9.92 -19.65
C GLU A 329 -27.63 -11.21 -18.89
N PHE A 330 -27.53 -11.14 -17.56
CA PHE A 330 -27.15 -12.24 -16.67
C PHE A 330 -28.16 -12.42 -15.52
N PRO A 331 -29.38 -12.90 -15.80
CA PRO A 331 -30.45 -13.02 -14.80
C PRO A 331 -30.13 -14.03 -13.68
N ASP A 332 -29.16 -14.93 -13.88
CA ASP A 332 -28.67 -15.90 -12.90
C ASP A 332 -27.45 -15.39 -12.10
N LEU A 333 -26.99 -14.15 -12.30
CA LEU A 333 -25.80 -13.60 -11.65
C LEU A 333 -25.89 -13.73 -10.12
N GLU A 334 -26.97 -13.27 -9.50
CA GLU A 334 -27.10 -13.33 -8.03
C GLU A 334 -27.34 -14.74 -7.49
N ALA A 335 -27.82 -15.67 -8.32
CA ALA A 335 -27.91 -17.07 -7.93
C ALA A 335 -26.53 -17.73 -7.87
N ARG A 336 -25.61 -17.33 -8.77
CA ARG A 336 -24.23 -17.85 -8.83
C ARG A 336 -23.27 -17.09 -7.92
N VAL A 337 -23.48 -15.79 -7.77
CA VAL A 337 -22.68 -14.87 -6.94
C VAL A 337 -23.66 -14.09 -6.05
N PRO A 338 -24.04 -14.65 -4.88
CA PRO A 338 -25.00 -13.99 -3.98
C PRO A 338 -24.40 -12.70 -3.39
N LEU A 339 -24.63 -11.56 -4.05
CA LEU A 339 -23.94 -10.30 -3.77
C LEU A 339 -24.11 -9.85 -2.31
N GLU A 340 -25.31 -10.01 -1.76
CA GLU A 340 -25.57 -9.64 -0.35
C GLU A 340 -24.82 -10.54 0.63
N ALA A 341 -24.62 -11.83 0.30
CA ALA A 341 -23.82 -12.71 1.13
C ALA A 341 -22.34 -12.31 1.10
N TRP A 342 -21.81 -11.95 -0.08
CA TRP A 342 -20.45 -11.43 -0.19
C TRP A 342 -20.23 -10.17 0.66
N ILE A 343 -21.18 -9.24 0.61
CA ILE A 343 -21.02 -7.91 1.18
C ILE A 343 -21.24 -7.90 2.69
N TYR A 344 -22.36 -8.47 3.13
CA TYR A 344 -22.87 -8.29 4.49
C TYR A 344 -22.58 -9.47 5.42
N GLN A 345 -22.17 -10.63 4.89
CA GLN A 345 -21.85 -11.80 5.73
C GLN A 345 -20.35 -11.90 6.02
N PRO A 346 -19.98 -12.35 7.24
CA PRO A 346 -18.63 -12.75 7.60
C PRO A 346 -18.05 -13.86 6.70
N GLY A 347 -16.72 -13.96 6.65
CA GLY A 347 -16.00 -15.03 5.96
C GLY A 347 -16.08 -14.94 4.44
N LEU A 348 -15.74 -16.04 3.76
CA LEU A 348 -15.89 -16.17 2.32
C LEU A 348 -17.12 -17.02 1.99
N PRO A 349 -17.97 -16.61 1.02
CA PRO A 349 -19.06 -17.45 0.57
C PRO A 349 -18.55 -18.62 -0.25
N ALA A 350 -19.36 -19.68 -0.38
CA ALA A 350 -19.02 -20.86 -1.16
C ALA A 350 -18.79 -20.58 -2.66
N SER A 351 -19.26 -19.43 -3.17
CA SER A 351 -19.02 -18.97 -4.54
C SER A 351 -17.68 -18.25 -4.74
N ALA A 352 -16.84 -18.13 -3.71
CA ALA A 352 -15.51 -17.58 -3.83
C ALA A 352 -14.66 -18.40 -4.83
N PRO A 353 -14.06 -17.76 -5.85
CA PRO A 353 -13.24 -18.47 -6.83
C PRO A 353 -11.97 -19.00 -6.17
N THR A 354 -11.53 -20.17 -6.62
CA THR A 354 -10.21 -20.68 -6.24
C THR A 354 -9.14 -20.03 -7.12
N VAL A 355 -8.14 -19.42 -6.50
CA VAL A 355 -7.00 -18.83 -7.19
C VAL A 355 -5.81 -19.80 -7.16
N SER A 356 -5.13 -19.96 -8.28
CA SER A 356 -3.96 -20.83 -8.43
C SER A 356 -2.86 -20.13 -9.22
N SER A 357 -1.60 -20.53 -9.00
CA SER A 357 -0.47 -20.07 -9.79
C SER A 357 0.46 -21.24 -10.10
N ALA A 358 0.66 -21.53 -11.39
CA ALA A 358 1.55 -22.61 -11.82
C ALA A 358 3.01 -22.38 -11.37
N ARG A 359 3.45 -21.13 -11.33
CA ARG A 359 4.79 -20.75 -10.87
C ARG A 359 4.98 -21.06 -9.39
N PHE A 360 3.99 -20.73 -8.55
CA PHE A 360 4.04 -21.09 -7.15
C PHE A 360 3.94 -22.59 -6.90
N THR A 361 3.15 -23.33 -7.68
CA THR A 361 3.17 -24.79 -7.61
C THR A 361 4.55 -25.37 -7.90
N ALA A 362 5.30 -24.79 -8.85
CA ALA A 362 6.68 -25.19 -9.11
C ALA A 362 7.63 -24.86 -7.93
N VAL A 363 7.46 -23.70 -7.29
CA VAL A 363 8.19 -23.34 -6.07
C VAL A 363 7.89 -24.32 -4.93
N GLU A 364 6.62 -24.69 -4.73
CA GLU A 364 6.17 -25.62 -3.69
C GLU A 364 6.78 -27.02 -3.89
N GLN A 365 6.91 -27.49 -5.14
CA GLN A 365 7.58 -28.74 -5.46
C GLN A 365 9.07 -28.71 -5.08
N GLN A 366 9.76 -27.60 -5.37
CA GLN A 366 11.16 -27.41 -5.00
C GLN A 366 11.35 -27.34 -3.47
N LEU A 367 10.47 -26.61 -2.79
CA LEU A 367 10.46 -26.55 -1.32
C LEU A 367 10.25 -27.93 -0.70
N ALA A 368 9.30 -28.72 -1.22
CA ALA A 368 9.03 -30.08 -0.73
C ALA A 368 10.25 -31.01 -0.91
N ALA A 369 10.95 -30.93 -2.04
CA ALA A 369 12.19 -31.68 -2.27
C ALA A 369 13.30 -31.28 -1.28
N TRP A 370 13.49 -29.98 -1.05
CA TRP A 370 14.47 -29.51 -0.05
C TRP A 370 14.11 -29.97 1.37
N LEU A 371 12.83 -29.88 1.76
CA LEU A 371 12.36 -30.35 3.06
C LEU A 371 12.52 -31.86 3.26
N ALA A 372 12.38 -32.64 2.18
CA ALA A 372 12.64 -34.08 2.19
C ALA A 372 14.14 -34.43 2.24
N GLY A 373 15.03 -33.44 2.11
CA GLY A 373 16.48 -33.66 2.02
C GLY A 373 16.92 -34.31 0.72
N THR A 374 16.05 -34.38 -0.29
CA THR A 374 16.39 -34.93 -1.61
C THR A 374 17.15 -33.94 -2.48
N THR A 375 17.17 -32.66 -2.10
CA THR A 375 17.86 -31.57 -2.79
C THR A 375 18.39 -30.57 -1.77
N LYS A 376 19.63 -30.09 -1.95
CA LYS A 376 20.22 -29.06 -1.08
C LYS A 376 19.81 -27.66 -1.55
N ALA A 377 19.90 -26.64 -0.68
CA ALA A 377 19.54 -25.28 -1.08
C ALA A 377 20.24 -24.80 -2.38
N PRO A 378 21.56 -24.97 -2.58
CA PRO A 378 22.23 -24.53 -3.81
C PRO A 378 21.79 -25.26 -5.10
N GLU A 379 21.06 -26.37 -4.97
CA GLU A 379 20.59 -27.19 -6.09
C GLU A 379 19.17 -26.79 -6.53
N LEU A 380 18.51 -25.88 -5.81
CA LEU A 380 17.21 -25.35 -6.23
C LEU A 380 17.36 -24.48 -7.48
N THR A 381 16.44 -24.65 -8.42
CA THR A 381 16.36 -23.87 -9.65
C THR A 381 15.64 -22.54 -9.36
N THR A 382 16.41 -21.55 -8.94
CA THR A 382 15.93 -20.24 -8.46
C THR A 382 16.36 -19.06 -9.34
N ALA A 383 17.19 -19.30 -10.37
CA ALA A 383 17.79 -18.25 -11.19
C ALA A 383 16.76 -17.32 -11.87
N ASP A 384 15.61 -17.87 -12.26
CA ASP A 384 14.52 -17.13 -12.91
C ASP A 384 13.39 -16.74 -11.97
N TRP A 385 13.57 -16.95 -10.65
CA TRP A 385 12.55 -16.56 -9.67
C TRP A 385 12.42 -15.05 -9.62
N SER A 386 11.20 -14.59 -9.83
CA SER A 386 10.76 -13.27 -9.46
C SER A 386 10.77 -13.13 -7.93
N PRO A 387 10.77 -11.90 -7.41
CA PRO A 387 10.64 -11.72 -5.97
C PRO A 387 9.31 -12.22 -5.39
N LEU A 388 8.25 -12.38 -6.19
CA LEU A 388 7.01 -13.02 -5.74
C LEU A 388 7.22 -14.51 -5.42
N GLU A 389 8.00 -15.23 -6.23
CA GLU A 389 8.36 -16.64 -5.96
C GLU A 389 9.26 -16.76 -4.74
N TRP A 390 10.21 -15.84 -4.55
CA TRP A 390 11.00 -15.77 -3.32
C TRP A 390 10.15 -15.50 -2.08
N ILE A 391 9.23 -14.54 -2.15
CA ILE A 391 8.28 -14.26 -1.06
C ILE A 391 7.45 -15.51 -0.77
N HIS A 392 6.93 -16.18 -1.79
CA HIS A 392 6.16 -17.41 -1.65
C HIS A 392 6.98 -18.53 -1.01
N PHE A 393 8.20 -18.77 -1.51
CA PHE A 393 9.11 -19.77 -0.98
C PHE A 393 9.41 -19.54 0.50
N VAL A 394 9.83 -18.33 0.86
CA VAL A 394 10.21 -17.99 2.25
C VAL A 394 8.99 -18.05 3.17
N ARG A 395 7.84 -17.50 2.76
CA ARG A 395 6.60 -17.52 3.54
C ARG A 395 6.13 -18.94 3.86
N ASN A 396 6.34 -19.88 2.95
CA ASN A 396 5.91 -21.27 3.09
C ASN A 396 6.95 -22.18 3.76
N LEU A 397 8.09 -21.64 4.23
CA LEU A 397 8.99 -22.40 5.09
C LEU A 397 8.25 -22.91 6.33
N PRO A 398 8.61 -24.09 6.87
CA PRO A 398 7.96 -24.64 8.05
C PRO A 398 7.99 -23.67 9.24
N GLN A 399 6.91 -23.65 10.01
CA GLN A 399 6.83 -22.85 11.24
C GLN A 399 7.93 -23.24 12.24
N ILE A 400 8.32 -24.51 12.26
CA ILE A 400 9.46 -25.03 13.01
C ILE A 400 10.57 -25.34 12.00
N ILE A 401 11.47 -24.38 11.82
CA ILE A 401 12.67 -24.52 10.97
C ILE A 401 13.91 -24.51 11.84
N THR A 402 14.86 -25.40 11.55
CA THR A 402 16.08 -25.55 12.37
C THR A 402 17.16 -24.54 11.97
N ILE A 403 18.06 -24.22 12.91
CA ILE A 403 19.22 -23.35 12.63
C ILE A 403 20.08 -23.87 11.45
N PRO A 404 20.40 -25.18 11.33
CA PRO A 404 21.11 -25.70 10.17
C PRO A 404 20.38 -25.50 8.83
N GLN A 405 19.05 -25.64 8.82
CA GLN A 405 18.24 -25.39 7.62
C GLN A 405 18.25 -23.90 7.23
N LEU A 406 18.11 -23.00 8.20
CA LEU A 406 18.26 -21.56 7.94
C LEU A 406 19.65 -21.23 7.41
N ALA A 407 20.70 -21.84 7.97
CA ALA A 407 22.07 -21.64 7.51
C ALA A 407 22.31 -22.16 6.08
N ASP A 408 21.69 -23.29 5.69
CA ASP A 408 21.77 -23.83 4.32
C ASP A 408 21.16 -22.84 3.31
N LEU A 409 19.96 -22.33 3.61
CA LEU A 409 19.29 -21.33 2.77
C LEU A 409 20.05 -20.01 2.70
N ASP A 410 20.54 -19.50 3.84
CA ASP A 410 21.22 -18.21 3.90
C ASP A 410 22.60 -18.26 3.23
N ALA A 411 23.29 -19.40 3.33
CA ALA A 411 24.55 -19.61 2.61
C ALA A 411 24.36 -19.71 1.10
N ALA A 412 23.23 -20.29 0.64
CA ALA A 412 22.93 -20.45 -0.77
C ALA A 412 22.41 -19.16 -1.43
N PHE A 413 21.56 -18.41 -0.72
CA PHE A 413 20.75 -17.35 -1.31
C PHE A 413 20.91 -15.98 -0.66
N HIS A 414 21.71 -15.87 0.40
CA HIS A 414 21.98 -14.60 1.10
C HIS A 414 20.71 -13.87 1.55
N LEU A 415 19.72 -14.60 2.07
CA LEU A 415 18.42 -14.07 2.45
C LEU A 415 18.52 -13.00 3.55
N THR A 416 19.48 -13.12 4.46
CA THR A 416 19.75 -12.13 5.52
C THR A 416 20.19 -10.78 4.96
N ASP A 417 20.86 -10.76 3.81
CA ASP A 417 21.40 -9.56 3.15
C ASP A 417 20.56 -9.11 1.95
N SER A 418 19.35 -9.66 1.78
CA SER A 418 18.46 -9.32 0.67
C SER A 418 18.18 -7.81 0.61
N GLY A 419 18.27 -7.24 -0.60
CA GLY A 419 17.88 -5.84 -0.85
C GLY A 419 16.36 -5.62 -0.89
N ASN A 420 15.57 -6.69 -0.88
CA ASN A 420 14.12 -6.64 -1.01
C ASN A 420 13.45 -6.71 0.37
N ALA A 421 12.75 -5.64 0.75
CA ALA A 421 12.12 -5.52 2.07
C ALA A 421 10.99 -6.54 2.32
N GLU A 422 10.26 -6.96 1.29
CA GLU A 422 9.21 -7.99 1.44
C GLU A 422 9.85 -9.36 1.73
N ILE A 423 10.94 -9.72 1.06
CA ILE A 423 11.69 -10.96 1.33
C ILE A 423 12.28 -10.93 2.75
N LEU A 424 12.95 -9.84 3.14
CA LEU A 424 13.51 -9.68 4.48
C LEU A 424 12.45 -9.81 5.57
N ALA A 425 11.28 -9.18 5.38
CA ALA A 425 10.21 -9.23 6.36
C ALA A 425 9.64 -10.66 6.55
N GLN A 426 9.59 -11.48 5.50
CA GLN A 426 9.23 -12.89 5.64
C GLN A 426 10.37 -13.69 6.29
N TRP A 427 11.60 -13.51 5.82
CA TRP A 427 12.78 -14.21 6.32
C TRP A 427 12.96 -14.01 7.82
N PHE A 428 12.88 -12.76 8.29
CA PHE A 428 13.09 -12.44 9.69
C PHE A 428 12.05 -13.04 10.63
N GLN A 429 10.81 -13.29 10.17
CA GLN A 429 9.83 -14.00 11.00
C GLN A 429 10.32 -15.41 11.35
N HIS A 430 10.96 -16.11 10.41
CA HIS A 430 11.55 -17.42 10.64
C HIS A 430 12.82 -17.34 11.51
N THR A 431 13.70 -16.36 11.25
CA THR A 431 14.94 -16.22 12.03
C THR A 431 14.67 -15.85 13.49
N ILE A 432 13.64 -15.03 13.75
CA ILE A 432 13.22 -14.67 15.12
C ILE A 432 12.72 -15.92 15.85
N LYS A 433 11.81 -16.68 15.24
CA LYS A 433 11.23 -17.89 15.84
C LYS A 433 12.29 -18.95 16.16
N ALA A 434 13.29 -19.11 15.29
CA ALA A 434 14.35 -20.09 15.45
C ALA A 434 15.55 -19.60 16.31
N GLY A 435 15.61 -18.30 16.64
CA GLY A 435 16.77 -17.71 17.33
C GLY A 435 18.05 -17.71 16.48
N TYR A 436 17.94 -17.45 15.17
CA TYR A 436 19.06 -17.51 14.23
C TYR A 436 19.97 -16.28 14.34
N ALA A 437 21.03 -16.41 15.15
CA ALA A 437 21.95 -15.32 15.50
C ALA A 437 22.60 -14.58 14.30
N PRO A 438 22.96 -15.22 13.17
CA PRO A 438 23.55 -14.52 12.03
C PRO A 438 22.67 -13.39 11.47
N ALA A 439 21.33 -13.52 11.58
CA ALA A 439 20.40 -12.49 11.10
C ALA A 439 20.18 -11.33 12.08
N ALA A 440 20.68 -11.41 13.31
CA ALA A 440 20.34 -10.44 14.38
C ALA A 440 20.72 -9.00 14.04
N SER A 441 21.89 -8.79 13.43
CA SER A 441 22.35 -7.44 13.05
C SER A 441 21.50 -6.85 11.91
N ALA A 442 21.21 -7.66 10.89
CA ALA A 442 20.37 -7.26 9.76
C ALA A 442 18.93 -6.94 10.21
N LEU A 443 18.36 -7.76 11.10
CA LEU A 443 17.05 -7.52 11.72
C LEU A 443 17.03 -6.19 12.48
N ALA A 444 18.00 -5.94 13.35
CA ALA A 444 18.06 -4.69 14.12
C ALA A 444 18.20 -3.46 13.21
N LYS A 445 19.00 -3.57 12.14
CA LYS A 445 19.12 -2.52 11.11
C LYS A 445 17.81 -2.28 10.38
N PHE A 446 17.11 -3.35 9.98
CA PHE A 446 15.83 -3.27 9.29
C PHE A 446 14.77 -2.56 10.16
N LEU A 447 14.62 -2.99 11.42
CA LEU A 447 13.70 -2.40 12.39
C LEU A 447 14.06 -0.96 12.79
N THR A 448 15.31 -0.51 12.64
CA THR A 448 15.69 0.89 12.94
C THR A 448 15.62 1.82 11.74
N THR A 449 15.48 1.25 10.54
CA THR A 449 15.48 2.00 9.27
C THR A 449 14.07 2.13 8.68
N VAL A 450 13.27 1.07 8.72
CA VAL A 450 11.97 1.00 8.05
C VAL A 450 10.85 1.40 9.02
N GLY A 451 9.92 2.25 8.58
CA GLY A 451 8.75 2.68 9.36
C GLY A 451 7.42 2.01 8.97
N ARG A 452 7.41 1.12 7.97
CA ARG A 452 6.19 0.52 7.39
C ARG A 452 5.59 -0.54 8.32
N ARG A 453 4.38 -0.29 8.84
CA ARG A 453 3.69 -1.19 9.82
C ARG A 453 3.57 -2.64 9.35
N LYS A 454 3.24 -2.85 8.07
CA LYS A 454 3.13 -4.17 7.42
C LYS A 454 4.33 -5.08 7.74
N PHE A 455 5.54 -4.52 7.74
CA PHE A 455 6.76 -5.27 8.02
C PHE A 455 7.07 -5.36 9.51
N LEU A 456 6.87 -4.25 10.23
CA LEU A 456 7.31 -4.15 11.62
C LEU A 456 6.42 -4.92 12.59
N VAL A 457 5.10 -4.92 12.41
CA VAL A 457 4.14 -5.51 13.36
C VAL A 457 4.39 -7.02 13.56
N PRO A 458 4.51 -7.85 12.50
CA PRO A 458 4.79 -9.28 12.66
C PRO A 458 6.14 -9.54 13.36
N LEU A 459 7.16 -8.75 13.05
CA LEU A 459 8.51 -8.92 13.62
C LEU A 459 8.55 -8.58 15.11
N TYR A 460 7.94 -7.46 15.52
CA TYR A 460 7.82 -7.14 16.95
C TYR A 460 6.94 -8.15 17.70
N LYS A 461 5.79 -8.56 17.14
CA LYS A 461 4.96 -9.63 17.70
C LYS A 461 5.75 -10.93 17.90
N GLY A 462 6.62 -11.28 16.96
CA GLY A 462 7.52 -12.43 17.07
C GLY A 462 8.58 -12.28 18.17
N LEU A 463 9.24 -11.11 18.25
CA LEU A 463 10.27 -10.86 19.25
C LEU A 463 9.72 -10.94 20.69
N ILE A 464 8.54 -10.39 20.95
CA ILE A 464 7.99 -10.31 22.31
C ILE A 464 7.46 -11.66 22.86
N GLN A 465 7.53 -12.74 22.09
CA GLN A 465 7.13 -14.08 22.53
C GLN A 465 8.07 -14.68 23.58
N THR A 466 9.29 -14.12 23.75
CA THR A 466 10.26 -14.56 24.75
C THR A 466 10.75 -13.39 25.60
N ASP A 467 11.24 -13.64 26.81
CA ASP A 467 11.77 -12.57 27.68
C ASP A 467 13.01 -11.89 27.08
N ALA A 468 13.93 -12.67 26.50
CA ALA A 468 15.11 -12.14 25.82
C ALA A 468 14.71 -11.31 24.59
N GLY A 469 13.78 -11.80 23.78
CA GLY A 469 13.28 -11.07 22.61
C GLY A 469 12.48 -9.82 22.99
N ARG A 470 11.77 -9.82 24.13
CA ARG A 470 11.10 -8.62 24.66
C ARG A 470 12.11 -7.55 25.08
N ALA A 471 13.21 -7.93 25.73
CA ALA A 471 14.28 -7.00 26.08
C ALA A 471 14.93 -6.40 24.81
N GLU A 472 15.16 -7.24 23.80
CA GLU A 472 15.71 -6.80 22.52
C GLU A 472 14.75 -5.89 21.74
N ALA A 473 13.46 -6.23 21.68
CA ALA A 473 12.42 -5.40 21.08
C ALA A 473 12.39 -4.00 21.70
N LYS A 474 12.45 -3.90 23.03
CA LYS A 474 12.53 -2.61 23.74
C LYS A 474 13.79 -1.82 23.38
N ARG A 475 14.94 -2.51 23.33
CA ARG A 475 16.23 -1.88 22.97
C ARG A 475 16.21 -1.31 21.55
N ILE A 476 15.73 -2.10 20.58
CA ILE A 476 15.60 -1.68 19.19
C ILE A 476 14.58 -0.56 19.06
N TYR A 477 13.40 -0.71 19.67
CA TYR A 477 12.32 0.27 19.58
C TYR A 477 12.72 1.62 20.20
N ALA A 478 13.50 1.65 21.28
CA ALA A 478 14.02 2.90 21.84
C ALA A 478 14.86 3.71 20.83
N VAL A 479 15.56 3.04 19.91
CA VAL A 479 16.35 3.68 18.84
C VAL A 479 15.47 4.01 17.62
N ALA A 480 14.53 3.13 17.27
CA ALA A 480 13.69 3.28 16.09
C ALA A 480 12.55 4.29 16.27
N ARG A 481 11.97 4.38 17.47
CA ARG A 481 10.76 5.15 17.77
C ARG A 481 10.82 6.61 17.30
N PRO A 482 11.93 7.38 17.50
CA PRO A 482 11.99 8.76 17.00
C PRO A 482 11.81 8.87 15.48
N ASN A 483 12.15 7.82 14.73
CA ASN A 483 12.03 7.77 13.27
C ASN A 483 10.67 7.28 12.78
N TYR A 484 9.83 6.72 13.63
CA TYR A 484 8.52 6.21 13.23
C TYR A 484 7.48 7.33 13.13
N HIS A 485 6.54 7.19 12.18
CA HIS A 485 5.34 8.03 12.12
C HIS A 485 4.44 7.83 13.35
N ALA A 486 3.63 8.84 13.70
CA ALA A 486 2.71 8.79 14.84
C ALA A 486 1.85 7.51 14.85
N VAL A 487 1.21 7.19 13.72
CA VAL A 487 0.46 5.94 13.45
C VAL A 487 1.25 4.66 13.75
N ALA A 488 2.56 4.62 13.48
CA ALA A 488 3.39 3.47 13.84
C ALA A 488 3.75 3.48 15.33
N THR A 489 4.10 4.64 15.89
CA THR A 489 4.43 4.74 17.32
C THR A 489 3.27 4.43 18.24
N SER A 490 2.02 4.76 17.89
CA SER A 490 0.83 4.38 18.67
C SER A 490 0.73 2.86 18.79
N THR A 491 0.86 2.16 17.66
CA THR A 491 0.86 0.69 17.61
C THR A 491 1.97 0.09 18.47
N PHE A 492 3.20 0.60 18.37
CA PHE A 492 4.35 0.00 19.06
C PHE A 492 4.52 0.43 20.52
N ASP A 493 4.02 1.59 20.90
CA ASP A 493 3.94 2.00 22.31
C ASP A 493 3.02 1.06 23.10
N GLU A 494 1.91 0.61 22.49
CA GLU A 494 1.03 -0.40 23.05
C GLU A 494 1.66 -1.80 23.04
N LEU A 495 2.28 -2.20 21.92
CA LEU A 495 2.80 -3.57 21.73
C LEU A 495 4.09 -3.85 22.52
N VAL A 496 5.03 -2.91 22.56
CA VAL A 496 6.38 -3.08 23.12
C VAL A 496 6.57 -2.30 24.44
N GLY A 497 5.76 -1.26 24.65
CA GLY A 497 5.87 -0.32 25.75
C GLY A 497 6.66 0.93 25.36
N LYS A 498 6.13 2.11 25.74
CA LYS A 498 6.80 3.40 25.49
C LYS A 498 8.15 3.47 26.23
N PRO A 499 9.26 3.79 25.54
CA PRO A 499 10.57 3.94 26.18
C PRO A 499 10.59 5.09 27.21
N GLU A 500 11.27 4.90 28.34
CA GLU A 500 11.34 5.88 29.45
C GLU A 500 11.96 7.23 29.03
N ASN A 501 12.77 7.24 27.98
CA ASN A 501 13.44 8.44 27.46
C ASN A 501 12.66 9.16 26.34
N ALA A 502 11.43 8.74 26.03
CA ALA A 502 10.61 9.35 24.98
C ALA A 502 9.86 10.58 25.52
N ARG A 503 10.52 11.75 25.52
CA ARG A 503 9.86 13.06 25.65
C ARG A 503 9.53 13.64 24.30
#